data_AF-A0A9P9EQU7-F1
#
_entry.id   AF-A0A9P9EQU7-F1
#
_cell.length_a   1.000
_cell.length_b   1.000
_cell.length_c   1.000
_cell.angle_alpha   90.00
_cell.angle_beta   90.00
_cell.angle_gamma   90.00
#
_symmetry.space_group_name_H-M   'P 1'
#
loop_
_entity.id
_entity.type
_entity.pdbx_description
1 polymer ?
#
loop_
_entity_poly.entity_id
_entity_poly.type
_entity_poly.pdbx_seq_one_letter_code
_entity_poly.pdbx_strand_id
1 'polypeptide(L)'
;MASNIVHRVGTPRFYKYQRLIARLYEALIFLWLEQPVQGPHVISNHDNASLTASRRRLTKNLAYICDWDKGGSTTTSIAIEDSENCYMFWVASNQGHEQRATHTNVGVSEFLRTILQRLQDATRESNPSATWLRNQEDACARACTAFASCRIKKEVKILSNMVKKCLDYLGKTIFDHGNLARSEISELKPWLKQFNFQSRESGYHKCMLAYNSRNDPQMNTLRKLSQEVVNDPSAEPIILASGAVRHFVGRLAEHIRISKQLIEDALRVRHVLDVFQVATIEPPTCVSPPEVDSHTNLDGILKRMFRSGDSGMTDFQLALSRMKEHVGIETKIKEQYDKIQAKSPIVHSEMQILEHFHRNKLRFADEDRFVGTSKFACFCCKLYFRHHPLRPVEPDSHEQVYLNWGPIALPDGTYDPLYVEQRDIINPVVKDLGATVLQLLRDKRIPGFRHSNSITGVTQSVDGYDYINSEREENHIFESLTSEEESDSEGGVAL
;
A
#
# COMPACT_ATOMS: atom_id res chain seq x y z
N MET A 1 1.60 9.54 -40.93
CA MET A 1 0.30 10.26 -40.87
C MET A 1 -0.24 10.09 -39.46
N ALA A 2 -0.23 11.14 -38.65
CA ALA A 2 -0.71 11.09 -37.27
C ALA A 2 -2.24 11.07 -37.27
N SER A 3 -2.85 10.05 -36.65
CA SER A 3 -4.30 10.00 -36.49
C SER A 3 -4.73 11.06 -35.48
N ASN A 4 -5.45 12.07 -35.95
CA ASN A 4 -6.15 13.02 -35.09
C ASN A 4 -7.27 12.28 -34.34
N ILE A 5 -6.98 11.82 -33.12
CA ILE A 5 -8.01 11.38 -32.19
C ILE A 5 -8.75 12.64 -31.73
N VAL A 6 -9.95 12.84 -32.24
CA VAL A 6 -10.84 13.92 -31.81
C VAL A 6 -11.36 13.56 -30.42
N HIS A 7 -10.72 14.11 -29.38
CA HIS A 7 -11.25 14.01 -28.01
C HIS A 7 -12.61 14.72 -27.96
N ARG A 8 -13.66 14.00 -27.52
CA ARG A 8 -14.99 14.58 -27.31
C ARG A 8 -14.88 15.68 -26.24
N VAL A 9 -15.37 16.88 -26.57
CA VAL A 9 -15.46 18.00 -25.61
C VAL A 9 -16.72 17.77 -24.77
N GLY A 10 -16.54 17.41 -23.49
CA GLY A 10 -17.64 17.25 -22.53
C GLY A 10 -18.42 18.54 -22.27
N THR A 11 -19.60 18.42 -21.65
CA THR A 11 -20.44 19.59 -21.30
C THR A 11 -19.76 20.50 -20.27
N PRO A 12 -19.91 21.84 -20.36
CA PRO A 12 -19.30 22.74 -19.38
C PRO A 12 -19.82 22.47 -17.96
N ARG A 13 -18.91 22.43 -16.98
CA ARG A 13 -19.19 22.05 -15.58
C ARG A 13 -19.96 23.12 -14.82
N PHE A 14 -21.27 23.20 -15.01
CA PHE A 14 -22.13 24.15 -14.28
C PHE A 14 -22.49 23.70 -12.86
N TYR A 15 -22.50 22.40 -12.60
CA TYR A 15 -22.94 21.83 -11.31
C TYR A 15 -21.83 21.87 -10.25
N LYS A 16 -22.15 22.36 -9.04
CA LYS A 16 -21.15 22.56 -7.97
C LYS A 16 -20.47 21.24 -7.55
N TYR A 17 -21.20 20.13 -7.53
CA TYR A 17 -20.65 18.81 -7.22
C TYR A 17 -19.62 18.37 -8.26
N GLN A 18 -19.97 18.39 -9.55
CA GLN A 18 -19.05 18.07 -10.64
C GLN A 18 -17.79 18.95 -10.63
N ARG A 19 -17.94 20.25 -10.32
CA ARG A 19 -16.78 21.16 -10.15
C ARG A 19 -15.88 20.80 -8.97
N LEU A 20 -16.42 20.27 -7.89
CA LEU A 20 -15.63 19.77 -6.75
C LEU A 20 -14.80 18.56 -7.17
N ILE A 21 -15.46 17.57 -7.77
CA ILE A 21 -14.82 16.33 -8.21
C ILE A 21 -13.78 16.59 -9.31
N ALA A 22 -14.06 17.51 -10.24
CA ALA A 22 -13.09 17.94 -11.25
C ALA A 22 -11.82 18.53 -10.63
N ARG A 23 -11.94 19.47 -9.69
CA ARG A 23 -10.77 20.06 -9.04
C ARG A 23 -9.93 19.01 -8.30
N LEU A 24 -10.57 17.99 -7.74
CA LEU A 24 -9.90 16.85 -7.13
C LEU A 24 -9.09 16.03 -8.13
N TYR A 25 -9.70 15.53 -9.20
CA TYR A 25 -8.98 14.72 -10.18
C TYR A 25 -7.92 15.50 -10.94
N GLU A 26 -8.13 16.80 -11.19
CA GLU A 26 -7.11 17.68 -11.76
C GLU A 26 -5.86 17.75 -10.88
N ALA A 27 -6.01 17.99 -9.58
CA ALA A 27 -4.88 18.01 -8.66
C ALA A 27 -4.22 16.64 -8.50
N LEU A 28 -5.03 15.58 -8.43
CA LEU A 28 -4.57 14.21 -8.30
C LEU A 28 -3.72 13.75 -9.50
N ILE A 29 -4.22 13.96 -10.72
CA ILE A 29 -3.54 13.56 -11.96
C ILE A 29 -2.25 14.35 -12.15
N PHE A 30 -2.30 15.67 -11.89
CA PHE A 30 -1.09 16.49 -12.00
C PHE A 30 -0.01 15.98 -11.06
N LEU A 31 -0.36 15.77 -9.79
CA LEU A 31 0.59 15.30 -8.79
C LEU A 31 1.14 13.92 -9.14
N TRP A 32 0.29 13.01 -9.62
CA TRP A 32 0.72 11.68 -10.06
C TRP A 32 1.69 11.71 -11.26
N LEU A 33 1.49 12.64 -12.21
CA LEU A 33 2.36 12.79 -13.37
C LEU A 33 3.74 13.37 -13.01
N GLU A 34 3.76 14.35 -12.12
CA GLU A 34 5.00 15.04 -11.73
C GLU A 34 5.81 14.24 -10.72
N GLN A 35 5.16 13.79 -9.64
CA GLN A 35 5.80 13.05 -8.57
C GLN A 35 4.76 12.24 -7.81
N PRO A 36 4.58 10.95 -8.10
CA PRO A 36 3.54 10.16 -7.44
C PRO A 36 3.81 9.93 -5.94
N VAL A 37 5.03 10.11 -5.44
CA VAL A 37 5.44 9.90 -4.02
C VAL A 37 5.87 11.22 -3.37
N GLN A 38 5.15 11.69 -2.35
CA GLN A 38 5.31 13.05 -1.79
C GLN A 38 6.42 13.21 -0.75
N GLY A 39 7.06 12.13 -0.34
CA GLY A 39 8.04 12.14 0.75
C GLY A 39 8.37 10.72 1.19
N PRO A 40 9.20 10.55 2.23
CA PRO A 40 9.39 9.26 2.86
C PRO A 40 8.11 8.79 3.56
N HIS A 41 8.05 7.51 3.91
CA HIS A 41 6.99 6.98 4.77
C HIS A 41 6.80 7.83 6.03
N VAL A 42 5.55 8.21 6.29
CA VAL A 42 5.15 8.79 7.57
C VAL A 42 4.73 7.67 8.48
N ILE A 43 5.49 7.49 9.55
CA ILE A 43 5.27 6.45 10.55
C ILE A 43 5.06 7.15 11.88
N SER A 44 3.93 6.83 12.50
CA SER A 44 3.61 7.26 13.84
C SER A 44 4.49 6.51 14.83
N ASN A 45 5.36 7.22 15.55
CA ASN A 45 6.09 6.64 16.67
C ASN A 45 5.10 6.42 17.82
N HIS A 46 4.60 5.19 17.94
CA HIS A 46 3.77 4.79 19.07
C HIS A 46 4.65 4.28 20.22
N ASP A 47 4.29 4.64 21.46
CA ASP A 47 4.86 4.01 22.65
C ASP A 47 4.52 2.52 22.64
N ASN A 48 5.51 1.65 22.45
CA ASN A 48 5.29 0.21 22.35
C ASN A 48 4.79 -0.45 23.65
N ALA A 49 4.80 0.26 24.78
CA ALA A 49 4.45 -0.28 26.09
C ALA A 49 3.01 0.01 26.54
N SER A 50 2.32 1.01 26.00
CA SER A 50 0.94 1.32 26.42
C SER A 50 -0.09 0.27 25.97
N LEU A 51 -1.21 0.15 26.70
CA LEU A 51 -2.34 -0.68 26.29
C LEU A 51 -2.95 -0.19 24.95
N THR A 52 -3.00 1.12 24.75
CA THR A 52 -3.41 1.75 23.49
C THR A 52 -2.55 1.27 22.32
N ALA A 53 -1.23 1.25 22.46
CA ALA A 53 -0.36 0.78 21.39
C ALA A 53 -0.47 -0.73 21.14
N SER A 54 -0.67 -1.54 22.18
CA SER A 54 -1.01 -2.96 22.01
C SER A 54 -2.32 -3.16 21.25
N ARG A 55 -3.36 -2.38 21.57
CA ARG A 55 -4.64 -2.43 20.83
C ARG A 55 -4.46 -2.01 19.38
N ARG A 56 -3.78 -0.89 19.10
CA ARG A 56 -3.51 -0.44 17.73
C ARG A 56 -2.69 -1.45 16.93
N ARG A 57 -1.66 -2.05 17.55
CA ARG A 57 -0.85 -3.09 16.94
C ARG A 57 -1.64 -4.37 16.68
N LEU A 58 -2.50 -4.79 17.61
CA LEU A 58 -3.47 -5.87 17.42
C LEU A 58 -4.34 -5.57 16.19
N THR A 59 -5.01 -4.41 16.15
CA THR A 59 -5.90 -4.04 15.03
C THR A 59 -5.17 -3.99 13.68
N LYS A 60 -3.97 -3.41 13.63
CA LYS A 60 -3.13 -3.37 12.42
C LYS A 60 -2.69 -4.77 11.98
N ASN A 61 -2.29 -5.62 12.91
CA ASN A 61 -1.87 -6.98 12.65
C ASN A 61 -3.04 -7.87 12.18
N LEU A 62 -4.23 -7.68 12.74
CA LEU A 62 -5.46 -8.34 12.26
C LEU A 62 -5.79 -7.92 10.82
N ALA A 63 -5.64 -6.63 10.49
CA ALA A 63 -5.83 -6.14 9.13
C ALA A 63 -4.79 -6.76 8.17
N TYR A 64 -3.53 -6.86 8.58
CA TYR A 64 -2.46 -7.48 7.79
C TYR A 64 -2.76 -8.94 7.42
N ILE A 65 -3.16 -9.78 8.39
CA ILE A 65 -3.41 -11.21 8.12
C ILE A 65 -4.65 -11.44 7.25
N CYS A 66 -5.56 -10.46 7.16
CA CYS A 66 -6.74 -10.49 6.30
C CYS A 66 -6.43 -10.16 4.82
N ASP A 67 -5.29 -9.53 4.54
CA ASP A 67 -4.85 -9.17 3.19
C ASP A 67 -4.15 -10.36 2.50
N TRP A 68 -4.97 -11.27 1.99
CA TRP A 68 -4.56 -12.61 1.57
C TRP A 68 -3.94 -12.70 0.16
N ASP A 69 -4.09 -11.66 -0.66
CA ASP A 69 -3.45 -11.58 -1.97
C ASP A 69 -2.41 -10.45 -2.05
N LYS A 70 -1.51 -10.55 -3.04
CA LYS A 70 -0.62 -9.45 -3.42
C LYS A 70 -1.33 -8.52 -4.40
N GLY A 71 -1.17 -7.21 -4.19
CA GLY A 71 -1.81 -6.16 -4.98
C GLY A 71 -2.76 -5.33 -4.12
N GLY A 72 -3.45 -4.35 -4.69
CA GLY A 72 -4.30 -3.42 -3.93
C GLY A 72 -5.73 -3.92 -3.63
N SER A 73 -6.16 -5.02 -4.24
CA SER A 73 -7.57 -5.48 -4.21
C SER A 73 -8.04 -5.97 -2.84
N THR A 74 -7.21 -6.74 -2.14
CA THR A 74 -7.52 -7.35 -0.84
C THR A 74 -7.05 -6.51 0.35
N THR A 75 -6.62 -5.26 0.09
CA THR A 75 -6.14 -4.36 1.14
C THR A 75 -7.26 -4.12 2.15
N THR A 76 -6.99 -4.51 3.39
CA THR A 76 -8.00 -4.63 4.44
C THR A 76 -7.77 -3.58 5.51
N SER A 77 -8.86 -3.01 6.01
CA SER A 77 -8.89 -2.09 7.14
C SER A 77 -9.84 -2.60 8.22
N ILE A 78 -9.47 -2.42 9.48
CA ILE A 78 -10.22 -2.85 10.65
C ILE A 78 -10.30 -1.71 11.67
N ALA A 79 -11.48 -1.55 12.28
CA ALA A 79 -11.64 -0.78 13.51
C ALA A 79 -12.50 -1.57 14.51
N ILE A 80 -12.33 -1.24 15.79
CA ILE A 80 -13.04 -1.88 16.89
C ILE A 80 -14.05 -0.88 17.43
N GLU A 81 -15.34 -1.21 17.35
CA GLU A 81 -16.39 -0.46 18.01
C GLU A 81 -16.61 -1.02 19.43
N ASP A 82 -16.80 -0.12 20.39
CA ASP A 82 -17.32 -0.41 21.72
C ASP A 82 -18.86 -0.29 21.73
N SER A 83 -19.52 -1.40 21.41
CA SER A 83 -20.97 -1.51 21.35
C SER A 83 -21.55 -1.86 22.73
N GLU A 84 -22.86 -1.77 22.90
CA GLU A 84 -23.49 -1.93 24.22
C GLU A 84 -23.23 -3.30 24.88
N ASN A 85 -23.09 -4.35 24.07
CA ASN A 85 -23.01 -5.74 24.56
C ASN A 85 -21.72 -6.48 24.16
N CYS A 86 -20.90 -5.90 23.27
CA CYS A 86 -19.71 -6.54 22.75
C CYS A 86 -18.80 -5.57 22.01
N TYR A 87 -17.55 -5.99 21.79
CA TYR A 87 -16.65 -5.34 20.86
C TYR A 87 -16.91 -5.83 19.43
N MET A 88 -17.28 -4.90 18.54
CA MET A 88 -17.53 -5.19 17.12
C MET A 88 -16.26 -4.93 16.30
N PHE A 89 -15.71 -5.98 15.69
CA PHE A 89 -14.61 -5.87 14.73
C PHE A 89 -15.17 -5.63 13.33
N TRP A 90 -15.18 -4.38 12.91
CA TRP A 90 -15.61 -3.97 11.57
C TRP A 90 -14.46 -4.15 10.58
N VAL A 91 -14.74 -4.81 9.46
CA VAL A 91 -13.75 -5.13 8.43
C VAL A 91 -14.19 -4.58 7.07
N ALA A 92 -13.30 -3.85 6.40
CA ALA A 92 -13.49 -3.36 5.04
C ALA A 92 -12.36 -3.84 4.13
N SER A 93 -12.68 -4.11 2.87
CA SER A 93 -11.72 -4.51 1.83
C SER A 93 -11.96 -3.69 0.56
N ASN A 94 -10.89 -3.35 -0.17
CA ASN A 94 -10.99 -2.53 -1.38
C ASN A 94 -11.92 -3.12 -2.46
N GLN A 95 -12.02 -4.44 -2.57
CA GLN A 95 -12.94 -5.14 -3.49
C GLN A 95 -14.13 -5.81 -2.77
N GLY A 96 -14.35 -5.49 -1.49
CA GLY A 96 -15.42 -6.11 -0.70
C GLY A 96 -15.09 -7.52 -0.24
N HIS A 97 -16.12 -8.22 0.22
CA HIS A 97 -15.98 -9.47 0.97
C HIS A 97 -16.59 -10.70 0.30
N GLU A 98 -17.18 -10.53 -0.89
CA GLU A 98 -17.68 -11.64 -1.71
C GLU A 98 -16.54 -12.53 -2.25
N GLN A 99 -15.34 -11.97 -2.39
CA GLN A 99 -14.17 -12.72 -2.81
C GLN A 99 -13.63 -13.59 -1.68
N ARG A 100 -13.56 -14.89 -1.95
CA ARG A 100 -12.98 -15.89 -1.06
C ARG A 100 -11.52 -16.11 -1.41
N ALA A 101 -10.71 -16.43 -0.40
CA ALA A 101 -9.36 -16.89 -0.66
C ALA A 101 -9.42 -18.17 -1.50
N THR A 102 -8.92 -18.11 -2.73
CA THR A 102 -9.12 -19.12 -3.79
C THR A 102 -8.73 -20.53 -3.39
N HIS A 103 -7.81 -20.67 -2.44
CA HIS A 103 -7.30 -21.96 -1.97
C HIS A 103 -8.00 -22.52 -0.73
N THR A 104 -8.64 -21.68 0.09
CA THR A 104 -9.31 -22.13 1.32
C THR A 104 -10.83 -22.10 1.20
N ASN A 105 -11.38 -21.37 0.22
CA ASN A 105 -12.82 -21.10 0.10
C ASN A 105 -13.43 -20.43 1.35
N VAL A 106 -12.59 -19.81 2.19
CA VAL A 106 -12.95 -19.10 3.42
C VAL A 106 -12.98 -17.60 3.13
N GLY A 107 -14.03 -16.92 3.60
CA GLY A 107 -14.15 -15.46 3.53
C GLY A 107 -13.34 -14.76 4.63
N VAL A 108 -13.01 -13.49 4.42
CA VAL A 108 -12.20 -12.68 5.37
C VAL A 108 -12.84 -12.64 6.77
N SER A 109 -14.16 -12.51 6.87
CA SER A 109 -14.86 -12.44 8.16
C SER A 109 -14.85 -13.75 8.93
N GLU A 110 -14.97 -14.88 8.23
CA GLU A 110 -14.91 -16.22 8.82
C GLU A 110 -13.49 -16.54 9.30
N PHE A 111 -12.48 -16.20 8.49
CA PHE A 111 -11.08 -16.30 8.87
C PHE A 111 -10.76 -15.44 10.10
N LEU A 112 -11.15 -14.16 10.09
CA LEU A 112 -10.90 -13.26 11.21
C LEU A 112 -11.57 -13.74 12.49
N ARG A 113 -12.82 -14.21 12.41
CA ARG A 113 -13.53 -14.80 13.55
C ARG A 113 -12.77 -16.00 14.13
N THR A 114 -12.24 -16.87 13.26
CA THR A 114 -11.43 -18.03 13.69
C THR A 114 -10.16 -17.60 14.40
N ILE A 115 -9.47 -16.58 13.91
CA ILE A 115 -8.27 -16.04 14.56
C ILE A 115 -8.62 -15.39 15.90
N LEU A 116 -9.66 -14.55 15.95
CA LEU A 116 -10.09 -13.91 17.21
C LEU A 116 -10.51 -14.94 18.27
N GLN A 117 -11.18 -16.04 17.88
CA GLN A 117 -11.49 -17.13 18.80
C GLN A 117 -10.22 -17.77 19.36
N ARG A 118 -9.23 -18.03 18.51
CA ARG A 118 -7.92 -18.55 18.95
C ARG A 118 -7.20 -17.60 19.90
N LEU A 119 -7.29 -16.28 19.65
CA LEU A 119 -6.73 -15.27 20.56
C LEU A 119 -7.48 -15.25 21.91
N GLN A 120 -8.81 -15.32 21.88
CA GLN A 120 -9.65 -15.40 23.09
C GLN A 120 -9.36 -16.67 23.91
N ASP A 121 -9.20 -17.81 23.26
CA ASP A 121 -8.83 -19.05 23.96
C ASP A 121 -7.45 -18.90 24.63
N ALA A 122 -6.54 -18.15 24.00
CA ALA A 122 -5.24 -17.86 24.58
C ALA A 122 -5.32 -16.95 25.82
N THR A 123 -6.26 -16.00 25.87
CA THR A 123 -6.44 -15.09 27.02
C THR A 123 -7.13 -15.74 28.21
N ARG A 124 -7.89 -16.82 27.99
CA ARG A 124 -8.58 -17.61 29.03
C ARG A 124 -7.67 -18.61 29.76
N GLU A 125 -6.50 -18.91 29.21
CA GLU A 125 -5.53 -19.77 29.88
C GLU A 125 -4.93 -19.06 31.10
N SER A 126 -5.08 -19.68 32.27
CA SER A 126 -4.74 -19.05 33.55
C SER A 126 -3.25 -19.11 33.88
N ASN A 127 -2.54 -20.15 33.42
CA ASN A 127 -1.10 -20.28 33.64
C ASN A 127 -0.38 -20.86 32.41
N PRO A 128 -0.28 -20.09 31.32
CA PRO A 128 0.28 -20.58 30.07
C PRO A 128 1.80 -20.80 30.20
N SER A 129 2.24 -22.04 30.02
CA SER A 129 3.67 -22.33 29.94
C SER A 129 4.30 -21.72 28.67
N ALA A 130 5.60 -21.42 28.71
CA ALA A 130 6.31 -20.86 27.55
C ALA A 130 6.24 -21.77 26.30
N THR A 131 6.26 -23.10 26.50
CA THR A 131 6.10 -24.07 25.41
C THR A 131 4.69 -24.04 24.82
N TRP A 132 3.67 -23.91 25.68
CA TRP A 132 2.29 -23.79 25.22
C TRP A 132 2.06 -22.51 24.43
N LEU A 133 2.59 -21.36 24.90
CA LEU A 133 2.49 -20.08 24.17
C LEU A 133 3.11 -20.20 22.78
N ARG A 134 4.31 -20.78 22.69
CA ARG A 134 4.98 -21.03 21.41
C ARG A 134 4.14 -21.91 20.47
N ASN A 135 3.45 -22.92 21.00
CA ASN A 135 2.55 -23.75 20.21
C ASN A 135 1.34 -22.96 19.69
N GLN A 136 0.80 -22.01 20.48
CA GLN A 136 -0.28 -21.13 20.03
C GLN A 136 0.21 -20.13 18.97
N GLU A 137 1.39 -19.55 19.13
CA GLU A 137 2.06 -18.72 18.12
C GLU A 137 2.22 -19.46 16.80
N ASP A 138 2.78 -20.67 16.83
CA ASP A 138 3.04 -21.49 15.65
C ASP A 138 1.73 -21.92 14.96
N ALA A 139 0.71 -22.28 15.74
CA ALA A 139 -0.60 -22.64 15.21
C ALA A 139 -1.31 -21.43 14.57
N CYS A 140 -1.21 -20.25 15.18
CA CYS A 140 -1.69 -18.99 14.61
C CYS A 140 -0.97 -18.67 13.29
N ALA A 141 0.36 -18.80 13.25
CA ALA A 141 1.17 -18.59 12.06
C ALA A 141 0.83 -19.57 10.93
N ARG A 142 0.55 -20.84 11.24
CA ARG A 142 0.09 -21.82 10.24
C ARG A 142 -1.25 -21.43 9.64
N ALA A 143 -2.20 -20.98 10.46
CA ALA A 143 -3.51 -20.52 9.97
C ALA A 143 -3.36 -19.28 9.08
N CYS A 144 -2.60 -18.28 9.51
CA CYS A 144 -2.38 -17.05 8.76
C CYS A 144 -1.65 -17.29 7.43
N THR A 145 -0.61 -18.14 7.43
CA THR A 145 0.13 -18.46 6.19
C THR A 145 -0.65 -19.35 5.24
N ALA A 146 -1.59 -20.17 5.73
CA ALA A 146 -2.50 -20.92 4.87
C ALA A 146 -3.50 -19.97 4.18
N PHE A 147 -4.08 -19.02 4.93
CA PHE A 147 -5.00 -18.03 4.38
C PHE A 147 -4.30 -17.12 3.34
N ALA A 148 -3.11 -16.62 3.64
CA ALA A 148 -2.29 -15.79 2.75
C ALA A 148 -1.49 -16.58 1.69
N SER A 149 -1.87 -17.82 1.38
CA SER A 149 -1.08 -18.70 0.51
C SER A 149 -0.87 -18.14 -0.90
N CYS A 150 -1.86 -17.45 -1.47
CA CYS A 150 -1.74 -16.81 -2.79
C CYS A 150 -0.65 -15.72 -2.77
N ARG A 151 -0.71 -14.83 -1.77
CA ARG A 151 0.31 -13.79 -1.55
C ARG A 151 1.70 -14.39 -1.35
N ILE A 152 1.84 -15.36 -0.44
CA ILE A 152 3.13 -16.00 -0.13
C ILE A 152 3.72 -16.67 -1.37
N LYS A 153 2.92 -17.32 -2.22
CA LYS A 153 3.40 -17.91 -3.49
C LYS A 153 4.01 -16.84 -4.41
N LYS A 154 3.33 -15.69 -4.57
CA LYS A 154 3.83 -14.57 -5.40
C LYS A 154 5.12 -13.99 -4.82
N GLU A 155 5.19 -13.77 -3.51
CA GLU A 155 6.38 -13.24 -2.82
C GLU A 155 7.57 -14.21 -2.90
N VAL A 156 7.33 -15.51 -2.74
CA VAL A 156 8.35 -16.57 -2.89
C VAL A 156 8.86 -16.63 -4.33
N LYS A 157 7.99 -16.56 -5.36
CA LYS A 157 8.42 -16.53 -6.78
C LYS A 157 9.37 -15.38 -7.03
N ILE A 158 9.05 -14.18 -6.52
CA ILE A 158 9.90 -13.01 -6.69
C ILE A 158 11.23 -13.18 -5.95
N LEU A 159 11.20 -13.63 -4.69
CA LEU A 159 12.41 -13.88 -3.91
C LEU A 159 13.34 -14.86 -4.62
N SER A 160 12.84 -16.02 -5.06
CA SER A 160 13.66 -17.03 -5.74
C SER A 160 14.24 -16.51 -7.05
N ASN A 161 13.50 -15.68 -7.81
CA ASN A 161 14.02 -15.06 -9.02
C ASN A 161 15.13 -14.05 -8.73
N MET A 162 14.99 -13.22 -7.69
CA MET A 162 16.03 -12.26 -7.30
C MET A 162 17.27 -12.94 -6.70
N VAL A 163 17.08 -14.04 -5.97
CA VAL A 163 18.15 -14.91 -5.48
C VAL A 163 18.98 -15.47 -6.63
N LYS A 164 18.35 -15.96 -7.71
CA LYS A 164 19.05 -16.42 -8.92
C LYS A 164 19.90 -15.31 -9.53
N LYS A 165 19.32 -14.11 -9.73
CA LYS A 165 20.06 -12.94 -10.25
C LYS A 165 21.27 -12.59 -9.39
N CYS A 166 21.13 -12.61 -8.06
CA CYS A 166 22.25 -12.39 -7.14
C CYS A 166 23.32 -13.47 -7.29
N LEU A 167 22.93 -14.75 -7.33
CA LEU A 167 23.87 -15.86 -7.47
C LEU A 167 24.62 -15.83 -8.81
N ASP A 168 23.94 -15.49 -9.91
CA ASP A 168 24.54 -15.35 -11.24
C ASP A 168 25.58 -14.23 -11.26
N TYR A 169 25.27 -13.08 -10.64
CA TYR A 169 26.21 -11.98 -10.51
C TYR A 169 27.46 -12.39 -9.70
N LEU A 170 27.26 -13.01 -8.53
CA LEU A 170 28.36 -13.46 -7.67
C LEU A 170 29.16 -14.63 -8.29
N GLY A 171 28.64 -15.29 -9.33
CA GLY A 171 29.31 -16.34 -10.08
C GLY A 171 30.29 -15.84 -11.13
N LYS A 172 30.21 -14.56 -11.53
CA LYS A 172 31.07 -13.98 -12.56
C LYS A 172 32.45 -13.67 -11.97
N THR A 173 33.46 -14.46 -12.35
CA THR A 173 34.84 -14.45 -11.83
C THR A 173 35.65 -13.17 -12.09
N ILE A 174 35.09 -12.20 -12.84
CA ILE A 174 35.86 -11.14 -13.52
C ILE A 174 35.69 -9.78 -12.84
N PHE A 175 34.66 -9.58 -12.02
CA PHE A 175 34.40 -8.28 -11.40
C PHE A 175 35.02 -8.21 -10.00
N ASP A 176 35.78 -7.13 -9.77
CA ASP A 176 36.02 -6.62 -8.42
C ASP A 176 34.62 -6.27 -7.88
N HIS A 177 34.07 -7.12 -6.99
CA HIS A 177 32.69 -7.02 -6.50
C HIS A 177 32.53 -5.87 -5.49
N GLY A 178 33.10 -4.72 -5.84
CA GLY A 178 33.13 -3.50 -5.04
C GLY A 178 33.84 -3.68 -3.70
N ASN A 179 33.20 -3.22 -2.63
CA ASN A 179 33.78 -3.15 -1.29
C ASN A 179 33.64 -4.46 -0.47
N LEU A 180 33.21 -5.56 -1.09
CA LEU A 180 32.97 -6.81 -0.38
C LEU A 180 34.24 -7.66 -0.24
N ALA A 181 34.47 -8.17 0.98
CA ALA A 181 35.52 -9.15 1.20
C ALA A 181 35.16 -10.50 0.55
N ARG A 182 36.18 -11.24 0.09
CA ARG A 182 36.00 -12.59 -0.51
C ARG A 182 35.30 -13.56 0.46
N SER A 183 35.51 -13.41 1.77
CA SER A 183 34.82 -14.18 2.81
C SER A 183 33.31 -13.88 2.85
N GLU A 184 32.90 -12.61 2.77
CA GLU A 184 31.49 -12.22 2.75
C GLU A 184 30.75 -12.84 1.55
N ILE A 185 31.39 -12.86 0.38
CA ILE A 185 30.84 -13.49 -0.83
C ILE A 185 30.72 -15.01 -0.67
N SER A 186 31.73 -15.65 -0.06
CA SER A 186 31.73 -17.09 0.18
C SER A 186 30.63 -17.54 1.13
N GLU A 187 30.27 -16.71 2.12
CA GLU A 187 29.19 -16.97 3.07
C GLU A 187 27.81 -16.59 2.52
N LEU A 188 27.72 -15.54 1.70
CA LEU A 188 26.47 -15.09 1.11
C LEU A 188 25.88 -16.10 0.13
N LYS A 189 26.71 -16.78 -0.66
CA LYS A 189 26.27 -17.79 -1.64
C LYS A 189 25.46 -18.94 -1.02
N PRO A 190 25.95 -19.69 0.00
CA PRO A 190 25.18 -20.76 0.62
C PRO A 190 23.93 -20.22 1.34
N TRP A 191 24.01 -19.05 1.96
CA TRP A 191 22.86 -18.40 2.56
C TRP A 191 21.76 -18.09 1.55
N LEU A 192 22.10 -17.53 0.39
CA LEU A 192 21.14 -17.27 -0.70
C LEU A 192 20.46 -18.56 -1.19
N LYS A 193 21.21 -19.67 -1.28
CA LYS A 193 20.70 -20.95 -1.77
C LYS A 193 19.61 -21.55 -0.90
N GLN A 194 19.49 -21.19 0.39
CA GLN A 194 18.40 -21.69 1.24
C GLN A 194 17.02 -21.23 0.78
N PHE A 195 16.93 -20.13 0.03
CA PHE A 195 15.68 -19.59 -0.52
C PHE A 195 15.29 -20.19 -1.88
N ASN A 196 15.98 -21.26 -2.31
CA ASN A 196 15.55 -22.10 -3.43
C ASN A 196 14.52 -23.11 -2.93
N PHE A 197 13.31 -22.63 -2.66
CA PHE A 197 12.24 -23.42 -2.10
C PHE A 197 11.75 -24.51 -3.06
N GLN A 198 11.45 -25.68 -2.49
CA GLN A 198 10.77 -26.77 -3.17
C GLN A 198 9.26 -26.49 -3.27
N SER A 199 8.62 -27.03 -4.31
CA SER A 199 7.17 -26.88 -4.54
C SER A 199 6.33 -27.40 -3.38
N ARG A 200 6.76 -28.51 -2.75
CA ARG A 200 6.06 -29.19 -1.65
C ARG A 200 6.15 -28.50 -0.28
N GLU A 201 7.04 -27.53 -0.11
CA GLU A 201 7.19 -26.85 1.18
C GLU A 201 5.98 -25.96 1.48
N SER A 202 5.45 -26.06 2.70
CA SER A 202 4.30 -25.25 3.12
C SER A 202 4.65 -23.77 3.25
N GLY A 203 3.67 -22.88 3.07
CA GLY A 203 3.86 -21.43 3.24
C GLY A 203 4.46 -21.09 4.62
N TYR A 204 4.02 -21.80 5.66
CA TYR A 204 4.59 -21.70 7.01
C TYR A 204 6.10 -21.97 7.04
N HIS A 205 6.60 -23.07 6.45
CA HIS A 205 8.03 -23.37 6.47
C HIS A 205 8.84 -22.31 5.74
N LYS A 206 8.34 -21.83 4.60
CA LYS A 206 8.98 -20.76 3.80
C LYS A 206 9.09 -19.46 4.59
N CYS A 207 8.00 -19.07 5.25
CA CYS A 207 7.97 -17.88 6.11
C CYS A 207 8.83 -18.04 7.37
N MET A 208 8.88 -19.24 7.96
CA MET A 208 9.70 -19.52 9.14
C MET A 208 11.19 -19.50 8.82
N LEU A 209 11.60 -20.02 7.66
CA LEU A 209 12.98 -19.89 7.18
C LEU A 209 13.37 -18.41 7.06
N ALA A 210 12.55 -17.62 6.36
CA ALA A 210 12.78 -16.18 6.23
C ALA A 210 12.80 -15.46 7.59
N TYR A 211 11.92 -15.85 8.52
CA TYR A 211 11.90 -15.32 9.88
C TYR A 211 13.23 -15.59 10.59
N ASN A 212 13.72 -16.82 10.59
CA ASN A 212 14.97 -17.16 11.25
C ASN A 212 16.17 -16.44 10.60
N SER A 213 16.17 -16.32 9.27
CA SER A 213 17.29 -15.73 8.53
C SER A 213 17.33 -14.19 8.50
N ARG A 214 16.27 -13.51 8.96
CA ARG A 214 16.16 -12.04 8.83
C ARG A 214 17.22 -11.24 9.60
N ASN A 215 17.85 -11.86 10.60
CA ASN A 215 18.89 -11.26 11.43
C ASN A 215 20.30 -11.76 11.09
N ASP A 216 20.43 -12.59 10.05
CA ASP A 216 21.73 -13.14 9.67
C ASP A 216 22.66 -12.03 9.15
N PRO A 217 24.00 -12.15 9.36
CA PRO A 217 24.96 -11.17 8.87
C PRO A 217 24.85 -10.88 7.37
N GLN A 218 24.40 -11.86 6.58
CA GLN A 218 24.21 -11.76 5.14
C GLN A 218 23.16 -10.70 4.75
N MET A 219 22.21 -10.37 5.63
CA MET A 219 21.28 -9.26 5.42
C MET A 219 21.97 -7.89 5.38
N ASN A 220 23.11 -7.75 6.07
CA ASN A 220 23.96 -6.56 5.99
C ASN A 220 24.87 -6.60 4.76
N THR A 221 25.38 -7.77 4.36
CA THR A 221 26.12 -7.92 3.10
C THR A 221 25.26 -7.51 1.90
N LEU A 222 24.01 -7.96 1.85
CA LEU A 222 23.05 -7.52 0.82
C LEU A 222 22.75 -6.02 0.90
N ARG A 223 22.81 -5.41 2.09
CA ARG A 223 22.59 -3.97 2.25
C ARG A 223 23.72 -3.19 1.60
N LYS A 224 24.97 -3.60 1.86
CA LYS A 224 26.16 -3.03 1.20
C LYS A 224 26.04 -3.12 -0.32
N LEU A 225 25.66 -4.29 -0.85
CA LEU A 225 25.40 -4.48 -2.28
C LEU A 225 24.32 -3.56 -2.84
N SER A 226 23.25 -3.33 -2.08
CA SER A 226 22.16 -2.44 -2.50
C SER A 226 22.50 -0.94 -2.40
N GLN A 227 23.63 -0.59 -1.78
CA GLN A 227 24.07 0.79 -1.52
C GLN A 227 25.34 1.15 -2.30
N GLU A 228 25.87 0.25 -3.13
CA GLU A 228 27.05 0.58 -3.94
C GLU A 228 26.72 1.72 -4.91
N VAL A 229 27.46 2.84 -4.79
CA VAL A 229 27.34 3.98 -5.70
C VAL A 229 27.90 3.55 -7.04
N VAL A 230 27.03 3.51 -8.04
CA VAL A 230 27.39 3.03 -9.36
C VAL A 230 27.95 4.15 -10.22
N ASN A 231 29.22 4.01 -10.60
CA ASN A 231 29.80 4.68 -11.77
C ASN A 231 29.64 3.84 -13.06
N ASP A 232 29.13 2.60 -12.98
CA ASP A 232 28.96 1.66 -14.10
C ASP A 232 27.51 1.13 -14.24
N PRO A 233 26.73 1.57 -15.25
CA PRO A 233 25.36 1.10 -15.50
C PRO A 233 25.15 -0.43 -15.48
N SER A 234 26.20 -1.24 -15.66
CA SER A 234 26.11 -2.70 -15.57
C SER A 234 25.81 -3.25 -14.15
N ALA A 235 25.96 -2.43 -13.10
CA ALA A 235 25.72 -2.79 -11.70
C ALA A 235 24.29 -2.53 -11.20
N GLU A 236 23.45 -1.82 -11.96
CA GLU A 236 22.04 -1.56 -11.59
C GLU A 236 21.23 -2.84 -11.31
N PRO A 237 21.36 -3.94 -12.09
CA PRO A 237 20.60 -5.17 -11.84
C PRO A 237 20.90 -5.84 -10.48
N ILE A 238 22.13 -5.75 -9.98
CA ILE A 238 22.50 -6.39 -8.69
C ILE A 238 22.03 -5.54 -7.49
N ILE A 239 22.04 -4.22 -7.61
CA ILE A 239 21.48 -3.32 -6.58
C ILE A 239 20.00 -3.60 -6.39
N LEU A 240 19.26 -3.68 -7.50
CA LEU A 240 17.85 -4.03 -7.51
C LEU A 240 17.61 -5.42 -6.91
N ALA A 241 18.36 -6.44 -7.37
CA ALA A 241 18.19 -7.81 -6.91
C ALA A 241 18.52 -7.95 -5.41
N SER A 242 19.63 -7.38 -4.94
CA SER A 242 20.04 -7.47 -3.52
C SER A 242 19.08 -6.72 -2.59
N GLY A 243 18.62 -5.53 -2.99
CA GLY A 243 17.56 -4.80 -2.29
C GLY A 243 16.26 -5.61 -2.22
N ALA A 244 15.84 -6.21 -3.34
CA ALA A 244 14.64 -7.03 -3.41
C ALA A 244 14.74 -8.31 -2.56
N VAL A 245 15.89 -8.99 -2.53
CA VAL A 245 16.09 -10.16 -1.65
C VAL A 245 15.88 -9.77 -0.19
N ARG A 246 16.52 -8.70 0.28
CA ARG A 246 16.31 -8.20 1.66
C ARG A 246 14.83 -7.89 1.91
N HIS A 247 14.17 -7.28 0.93
CA HIS A 247 12.79 -6.91 1.03
C HIS A 247 11.86 -8.12 1.20
N PHE A 248 11.98 -9.12 0.32
CA PHE A 248 11.09 -10.28 0.36
C PHE A 248 11.41 -11.25 1.52
N VAL A 249 12.67 -11.35 1.96
CA VAL A 249 12.99 -12.05 3.23
C VAL A 249 12.27 -11.37 4.39
N GLY A 250 12.30 -10.03 4.45
CA GLY A 250 11.54 -9.26 5.43
C GLY A 250 10.03 -9.56 5.36
N ARG A 251 9.41 -9.46 4.18
CA ARG A 251 7.96 -9.69 4.01
C ARG A 251 7.50 -11.09 4.39
N LEU A 252 8.27 -12.12 4.02
CA LEU A 252 7.96 -13.49 4.41
C LEU A 252 8.13 -13.70 5.93
N ALA A 253 9.15 -13.08 6.54
CA ALA A 253 9.35 -13.09 7.98
C ALA A 253 8.19 -12.41 8.75
N GLU A 254 7.60 -11.36 8.19
CA GLU A 254 6.49 -10.62 8.81
C GLU A 254 5.29 -11.52 9.13
N HIS A 255 4.97 -12.52 8.30
CA HIS A 255 3.88 -13.46 8.58
C HIS A 255 4.06 -14.22 9.89
N ILE A 256 5.30 -14.54 10.27
CA ILE A 256 5.60 -15.19 11.56
C ILE A 256 5.61 -14.15 12.68
N ARG A 257 6.29 -13.01 12.48
CA ARG A 257 6.41 -11.94 13.48
C ARG A 257 5.03 -11.45 13.95
N ILE A 258 4.14 -11.18 13.00
CA ILE A 258 2.78 -10.68 13.25
C ILE A 258 1.95 -11.71 14.03
N SER A 259 2.05 -12.99 13.66
CA SER A 259 1.31 -14.05 14.35
C SER A 259 1.71 -14.18 15.83
N LYS A 260 2.98 -13.95 16.15
CA LYS A 260 3.47 -13.89 17.53
C LYS A 260 2.94 -12.67 18.28
N GLN A 261 3.04 -11.50 17.65
CA GLN A 261 2.55 -10.26 18.23
C GLN A 261 1.03 -10.27 18.46
N LEU A 262 0.25 -10.95 17.62
CA LEU A 262 -1.19 -11.11 17.85
C LEU A 262 -1.47 -11.80 19.19
N ILE A 263 -0.72 -12.84 19.54
CA ILE A 263 -0.85 -13.55 20.83
C ILE A 263 -0.39 -12.64 21.98
N GLU A 264 0.77 -12.00 21.83
CA GLU A 264 1.31 -11.07 22.84
C GLU A 264 0.35 -9.92 23.14
N ASP A 265 -0.22 -9.29 22.11
CA ASP A 265 -1.14 -8.17 22.26
C ASP A 265 -2.50 -8.61 22.78
N ALA A 266 -3.03 -9.75 22.32
CA ALA A 266 -4.27 -10.32 22.86
C ALA A 266 -4.20 -10.52 24.37
N LEU A 267 -3.06 -10.99 24.90
CA LEU A 267 -2.85 -11.16 26.34
C LEU A 267 -2.85 -9.84 27.12
N ARG A 268 -2.57 -8.71 26.45
CA ARG A 268 -2.53 -7.36 27.05
C ARG A 268 -3.87 -6.64 26.96
N VAL A 269 -4.62 -6.85 25.88
CA VAL A 269 -5.93 -6.20 25.65
C VAL A 269 -7.08 -7.21 25.69
N ARG A 270 -7.10 -8.04 26.73
CA ARG A 270 -8.05 -9.14 26.87
C ARG A 270 -9.51 -8.69 26.80
N HIS A 271 -9.79 -7.49 27.31
CA HIS A 271 -11.15 -6.93 27.38
C HIS A 271 -11.82 -6.83 26.00
N VAL A 272 -11.07 -6.47 24.94
CA VAL A 272 -11.63 -6.41 23.58
C VAL A 272 -11.95 -7.78 22.97
N LEU A 273 -11.54 -8.86 23.64
CA LEU A 273 -11.75 -10.25 23.24
C LEU A 273 -12.73 -11.00 24.16
N ASP A 274 -13.25 -10.40 25.23
CA ASP A 274 -14.14 -11.09 26.19
C ASP A 274 -15.46 -11.49 25.53
N VAL A 275 -16.15 -10.52 24.94
CA VAL A 275 -17.34 -10.70 24.11
C VAL A 275 -17.14 -9.89 22.85
N PHE A 276 -16.99 -10.58 21.71
CA PHE A 276 -16.73 -9.93 20.43
C PHE A 276 -17.59 -10.50 19.31
N GLN A 277 -17.76 -9.70 18.25
CA GLN A 277 -18.30 -10.16 16.98
C GLN A 277 -17.49 -9.57 15.81
N VAL A 278 -17.71 -10.11 14.61
CA VAL A 278 -17.06 -9.67 13.37
C VAL A 278 -18.13 -9.33 12.35
N ALA A 279 -18.03 -8.15 11.75
CA ALA A 279 -18.92 -7.68 10.70
C ALA A 279 -18.14 -7.06 9.54
N THR A 280 -18.69 -7.19 8.33
CA THR A 280 -18.10 -6.66 7.09
C THR A 280 -18.82 -5.40 6.65
N ILE A 281 -18.07 -4.48 6.05
CA ILE A 281 -18.59 -3.28 5.39
C ILE A 281 -18.54 -3.52 3.89
N GLU A 282 -19.66 -3.25 3.22
CA GLU A 282 -19.68 -3.28 1.76
C GLU A 282 -18.99 -2.06 1.17
N PRO A 283 -18.16 -2.22 0.12
CA PRO A 283 -17.55 -1.11 -0.55
C PRO A 283 -18.62 -0.18 -1.12
N PRO A 284 -18.64 1.10 -0.72
CA PRO A 284 -19.54 2.07 -1.31
C PRO A 284 -19.12 2.38 -2.75
N THR A 285 -20.07 2.81 -3.57
CA THR A 285 -19.78 3.27 -4.92
C THR A 285 -18.86 4.50 -4.86
N CYS A 286 -17.76 4.45 -5.62
CA CYS A 286 -16.87 5.59 -5.78
C CYS A 286 -17.42 6.55 -6.83
N VAL A 287 -17.15 7.85 -6.65
CA VAL A 287 -17.52 8.85 -7.64
C VAL A 287 -16.81 8.59 -8.97
N SER A 288 -17.53 8.71 -10.08
CA SER A 288 -16.92 8.62 -11.40
C SER A 288 -16.06 9.86 -11.69
N PRO A 289 -14.86 9.70 -12.27
CA PRO A 289 -14.08 10.83 -12.74
C PRO A 289 -14.87 11.65 -13.77
N PRO A 290 -14.75 12.98 -13.78
CA PRO A 290 -15.50 13.82 -14.70
C PRO A 290 -14.98 13.68 -16.13
N GLU A 291 -15.87 13.97 -17.09
CA GLU A 291 -15.48 14.07 -18.49
C GLU A 291 -14.49 15.22 -18.71
N VAL A 292 -13.60 15.00 -19.68
CA VAL A 292 -12.69 16.04 -20.17
C VAL A 292 -13.53 17.08 -20.91
N ASP A 293 -13.40 18.35 -20.54
CA ASP A 293 -14.05 19.47 -21.22
C ASP A 293 -13.00 20.43 -21.81
N SER A 294 -13.46 21.52 -22.42
CA SER A 294 -12.58 22.56 -22.97
C SER A 294 -11.73 23.28 -21.90
N HIS A 295 -12.06 23.12 -20.62
CA HIS A 295 -11.36 23.71 -19.47
C HIS A 295 -10.43 22.71 -18.77
N THR A 296 -10.39 21.44 -19.18
CA THR A 296 -9.33 20.48 -18.83
C THR A 296 -8.08 20.74 -19.68
N ASN A 297 -7.51 21.92 -19.48
CA ASN A 297 -6.24 22.35 -20.06
C ASN A 297 -5.34 22.89 -18.95
N LEU A 298 -4.05 23.03 -19.23
CA LEU A 298 -3.04 23.34 -18.22
C LEU A 298 -3.34 24.69 -17.55
N ASP A 299 -3.63 25.73 -18.34
CA ASP A 299 -3.98 27.05 -17.82
C ASP A 299 -5.21 27.02 -16.91
N GLY A 300 -6.27 26.32 -17.32
CA GLY A 300 -7.49 26.17 -16.55
C GLY A 300 -7.25 25.47 -15.21
N ILE A 301 -6.51 24.36 -15.22
CA ILE A 301 -6.18 23.58 -14.02
C ILE A 301 -5.37 24.44 -13.04
N LEU A 302 -4.34 25.11 -13.53
CA LEU A 302 -3.47 25.94 -12.70
C LEU A 302 -4.22 27.13 -12.10
N LYS A 303 -5.05 27.82 -12.89
CA LYS A 303 -5.92 28.91 -12.38
C LYS A 303 -6.80 28.46 -11.22
N ARG A 304 -7.18 27.18 -11.15
CA ARG A 304 -7.97 26.62 -10.06
C ARG A 304 -7.14 26.18 -8.85
N MET A 305 -5.85 25.89 -9.03
CA MET A 305 -4.91 25.58 -7.94
C MET A 305 -4.37 26.84 -7.25
N PHE A 306 -4.10 27.90 -8.02
CA PHE A 306 -3.66 29.18 -7.49
C PHE A 306 -4.81 29.96 -6.84
N ARG A 307 -4.48 30.76 -5.82
CA ARG A 307 -5.44 31.74 -5.28
C ARG A 307 -5.59 32.89 -6.28
N SER A 308 -6.78 33.49 -6.35
CA SER A 308 -7.01 34.67 -7.18
C SER A 308 -6.05 35.80 -6.78
N GLY A 309 -5.25 36.28 -7.72
CA GLY A 309 -4.26 37.35 -7.51
C GLY A 309 -2.87 36.89 -7.06
N ASP A 310 -2.58 35.58 -7.04
CA ASP A 310 -1.23 35.08 -6.76
C ASP A 310 -0.27 35.42 -7.91
N SER A 311 0.72 36.28 -7.64
CA SER A 311 1.73 36.72 -8.62
C SER A 311 2.61 35.57 -9.12
N GLY A 312 2.66 34.45 -8.40
CA GLY A 312 3.43 33.27 -8.79
C GLY A 312 2.89 32.53 -10.02
N MET A 313 1.65 32.82 -10.45
CA MET A 313 1.03 32.17 -11.61
C MET A 313 1.73 32.52 -12.93
N THR A 314 2.13 33.78 -13.11
CA THR A 314 2.81 34.23 -14.34
C THR A 314 4.22 33.67 -14.44
N ASP A 315 4.96 33.66 -13.33
CA ASP A 315 6.29 33.05 -13.24
C ASP A 315 6.23 31.55 -13.53
N PHE A 316 5.15 30.91 -13.09
CA PHE A 316 4.91 29.49 -13.28
C PHE A 316 4.56 29.12 -14.74
N GLN A 317 3.69 29.89 -15.40
CA GLN A 317 3.40 29.70 -16.83
C GLN A 317 4.66 29.85 -17.69
N LEU A 318 5.53 30.79 -17.33
CA LEU A 318 6.83 30.98 -17.97
C LEU A 318 7.78 29.79 -17.70
N ALA A 319 7.79 29.23 -16.49
CA ALA A 319 8.59 28.06 -16.16
C ALA A 319 8.15 26.80 -16.95
N LEU A 320 6.86 26.51 -16.99
CA LEU A 320 6.31 25.37 -17.75
C LEU A 320 6.60 25.46 -19.24
N SER A 321 6.49 26.67 -19.81
CA SER A 321 6.76 26.91 -21.23
C SER A 321 8.24 26.73 -21.61
N ARG A 322 9.16 26.79 -20.63
CA ARG A 322 10.62 26.63 -20.83
C ARG A 322 11.11 25.20 -20.62
N MET A 323 10.33 24.36 -19.96
CA MET A 323 10.74 23.00 -19.59
C MET A 323 10.28 21.99 -20.66
N LYS A 324 11.26 21.42 -21.39
CA LYS A 324 11.03 20.39 -22.43
C LYS A 324 10.21 19.19 -21.95
N GLU A 325 10.23 18.90 -20.65
CA GLU A 325 9.57 17.73 -20.04
C GLU A 325 8.04 17.86 -19.95
N HIS A 326 7.51 19.09 -20.01
CA HIS A 326 6.07 19.35 -20.03
C HIS A 326 5.51 19.54 -21.44
N VAL A 327 6.32 19.31 -22.49
CA VAL A 327 5.80 19.17 -23.86
C VAL A 327 4.82 18.00 -23.88
N GLY A 328 3.55 18.28 -24.22
CA GLY A 328 2.49 17.28 -24.25
C GLY A 328 1.89 16.92 -22.88
N ILE A 329 2.11 17.70 -21.82
CA ILE A 329 1.50 17.44 -20.50
C ILE A 329 -0.03 17.43 -20.55
N GLU A 330 -0.64 18.30 -21.36
CA GLU A 330 -2.10 18.31 -21.54
C GLU A 330 -2.61 17.01 -22.16
N THR A 331 -1.88 16.47 -23.13
CA THR A 331 -2.18 15.17 -23.73
C THR A 331 -2.06 14.07 -22.68
N LYS A 332 -0.99 14.05 -21.89
CA LYS A 332 -0.80 13.07 -20.79
C LYS A 332 -1.92 13.17 -19.75
N ILE A 333 -2.36 14.37 -19.39
CA ILE A 333 -3.50 14.58 -18.47
C ILE A 333 -4.76 13.94 -19.05
N LYS A 334 -5.08 14.23 -20.32
CA LYS A 334 -6.25 13.66 -21.02
C LYS A 334 -6.19 12.13 -21.11
N GLU A 335 -5.03 11.57 -21.44
CA GLU A 335 -4.81 10.12 -21.45
C GLU A 335 -5.04 9.49 -20.07
N GLN A 336 -4.65 10.16 -18.97
CA GLN A 336 -4.96 9.67 -17.63
C GLN A 336 -6.45 9.72 -17.33
N TYR A 337 -7.16 10.77 -17.76
CA TYR A 337 -8.63 10.83 -17.67
C TYR A 337 -9.30 9.65 -18.38
N ASP A 338 -8.87 9.35 -19.61
CA ASP A 338 -9.41 8.23 -20.38
C ASP A 338 -9.17 6.90 -19.65
N LYS A 339 -7.98 6.71 -19.06
CA LYS A 339 -7.62 5.50 -18.29
C LYS A 339 -8.46 5.34 -17.02
N ILE A 340 -8.68 6.40 -16.24
CA ILE A 340 -9.47 6.32 -15.00
C ILE A 340 -10.97 6.20 -15.27
N GLN A 341 -11.45 6.67 -16.42
CA GLN A 341 -12.83 6.43 -16.85
C GLN A 341 -13.04 5.00 -17.32
N ALA A 342 -12.05 4.42 -18.01
CA ALA A 342 -12.07 3.01 -18.41
C ALA A 342 -11.97 2.05 -17.21
N LYS A 343 -11.25 2.44 -16.15
CA LYS A 343 -11.11 1.67 -14.91
C LYS A 343 -11.54 2.52 -13.72
N SER A 344 -12.82 2.40 -13.36
CA SER A 344 -13.42 3.18 -12.29
C SER A 344 -12.58 3.15 -11.00
N PRO A 345 -12.37 4.30 -10.36
CA PRO A 345 -11.72 4.38 -9.06
C PRO A 345 -12.57 3.67 -8.00
N ILE A 346 -11.94 3.41 -6.86
CA ILE A 346 -12.57 2.77 -5.71
C ILE A 346 -12.46 3.66 -4.47
N VAL A 347 -13.36 3.42 -3.51
CA VAL A 347 -13.23 3.97 -2.17
C VAL A 347 -12.32 3.04 -1.38
N HIS A 348 -11.16 3.53 -0.98
CA HIS A 348 -10.18 2.74 -0.23
C HIS A 348 -10.74 2.31 1.14
N SER A 349 -10.37 1.11 1.61
CA SER A 349 -10.92 0.48 2.82
C SER A 349 -10.74 1.29 4.09
N GLU A 350 -9.68 2.10 4.17
CA GLU A 350 -9.44 3.04 5.27
C GLU A 350 -10.61 4.02 5.40
N MET A 351 -11.03 4.59 4.26
CA MET A 351 -12.14 5.54 4.19
C MET A 351 -13.49 4.86 4.38
N GLN A 352 -13.65 3.61 3.93
CA GLN A 352 -14.87 2.82 4.18
C GLN A 352 -15.14 2.67 5.69
N ILE A 353 -14.11 2.31 6.48
CA ILE A 353 -14.23 2.19 7.94
C ILE A 353 -14.55 3.56 8.57
N LEU A 354 -13.80 4.60 8.21
CA LEU A 354 -13.97 5.92 8.80
C LEU A 354 -15.38 6.48 8.58
N GLU A 355 -15.87 6.38 7.35
CA GLU A 355 -17.22 6.83 6.97
C GLU A 355 -18.31 6.00 7.63
N HIS A 356 -18.10 4.69 7.77
CA HIS A 356 -19.04 3.82 8.47
C HIS A 356 -19.19 4.22 9.94
N PHE A 357 -18.09 4.47 10.64
CA PHE A 357 -18.13 4.95 12.03
C PHE A 357 -18.79 6.32 12.14
N HIS A 358 -18.50 7.23 11.19
CA HIS A 358 -19.06 8.58 11.22
C HIS A 358 -20.57 8.59 11.03
N ARG A 359 -21.03 7.97 9.94
CA ARG A 359 -22.43 8.00 9.51
C ARG A 359 -23.34 7.28 10.50
N ASN A 360 -22.86 6.19 11.09
CA ASN A 360 -23.61 5.40 12.07
C ASN A 360 -23.36 5.85 13.52
N LYS A 361 -22.53 6.89 13.74
CA LYS A 361 -22.20 7.44 15.07
C LYS A 361 -21.68 6.37 16.04
N LEU A 362 -20.84 5.46 15.53
CA LEU A 362 -20.26 4.37 16.31
C LEU A 362 -19.16 4.88 17.22
N ARG A 363 -19.02 4.26 18.40
CA ARG A 363 -17.96 4.58 19.37
C ARG A 363 -16.76 3.69 19.13
N PHE A 364 -15.58 4.28 19.00
CA PHE A 364 -14.34 3.51 18.93
C PHE A 364 -13.98 2.95 20.31
N ALA A 365 -13.38 1.75 20.33
CA ALA A 365 -12.91 1.13 21.55
C ALA A 365 -11.93 2.03 22.32
N ASP A 366 -12.22 2.22 23.61
CA ASP A 366 -11.43 3.03 24.54
C ASP A 366 -11.21 4.47 24.04
N GLU A 367 -12.19 5.05 23.34
CA GLU A 367 -12.17 6.39 22.74
C GLU A 367 -11.02 6.63 21.74
N ASP A 368 -10.39 5.56 21.25
CA ASP A 368 -9.27 5.62 20.33
C ASP A 368 -9.74 5.47 18.88
N ARG A 369 -9.90 6.61 18.20
CA ARG A 369 -10.38 6.73 16.80
C ARG A 369 -9.37 6.22 15.77
N PHE A 370 -8.90 5.00 15.96
CA PHE A 370 -7.85 4.35 15.19
C PHE A 370 -8.45 3.36 14.20
N VAL A 371 -7.92 3.39 12.98
CA VAL A 371 -8.20 2.41 11.92
C VAL A 371 -6.90 1.68 11.61
N GLY A 372 -6.87 0.37 11.85
CA GLY A 372 -5.73 -0.47 11.53
C GLY A 372 -5.82 -0.96 10.08
N THR A 373 -4.73 -0.84 9.33
CA THR A 373 -4.71 -1.08 7.89
C THR A 373 -3.61 -2.08 7.52
N SER A 374 -3.87 -2.95 6.54
CA SER A 374 -2.92 -4.00 6.13
C SER A 374 -1.66 -3.45 5.45
N LYS A 375 -1.75 -2.21 4.97
CA LYS A 375 -0.68 -1.43 4.33
C LYS A 375 -0.76 0.00 4.81
N PHE A 376 0.30 0.77 4.54
CA PHE A 376 0.23 2.20 4.76
C PHE A 376 -0.83 2.84 3.88
N ALA A 377 -1.44 3.90 4.40
CA ALA A 377 -2.45 4.65 3.69
C ALA A 377 -1.82 5.43 2.54
N CYS A 378 -2.57 5.61 1.46
CA CYS A 378 -2.17 6.51 0.40
C CYS A 378 -2.22 7.98 0.85
N PHE A 379 -1.56 8.86 0.11
CA PHE A 379 -1.52 10.29 0.44
C PHE A 379 -2.93 10.89 0.52
N CYS A 380 -3.85 10.44 -0.34
CA CYS A 380 -5.24 10.92 -0.34
C CYS A 380 -6.03 10.42 0.88
N CYS A 381 -5.86 9.15 1.30
CA CYS A 381 -6.46 8.64 2.53
C CYS A 381 -5.95 9.41 3.76
N LYS A 382 -4.65 9.67 3.84
CA LYS A 382 -4.04 10.48 4.91
C LYS A 382 -4.66 11.88 4.99
N LEU A 383 -4.73 12.59 3.86
CA LEU A 383 -5.35 13.92 3.80
C LEU A 383 -6.84 13.87 4.14
N TYR A 384 -7.55 12.84 3.69
CA TYR A 384 -8.97 12.65 4.02
C TYR A 384 -9.17 12.51 5.54
N PHE A 385 -8.40 11.64 6.19
CA PHE A 385 -8.43 11.45 7.65
C PHE A 385 -8.13 12.75 8.41
N ARG A 386 -7.12 13.50 7.96
CA ARG A 386 -6.72 14.79 8.56
C ARG A 386 -7.86 15.81 8.59
N HIS A 387 -8.61 15.90 7.49
CA HIS A 387 -9.68 16.89 7.33
C HIS A 387 -11.06 16.38 7.73
N HIS A 388 -11.17 15.12 8.16
CA HIS A 388 -12.44 14.50 8.53
C HIS A 388 -12.99 15.03 9.86
N PRO A 389 -14.31 15.31 9.98
CA PRO A 389 -14.91 15.87 11.21
C PRO A 389 -14.74 14.98 12.45
N LEU A 390 -14.66 13.65 12.29
CA LEU A 390 -14.34 12.74 13.39
C LEU A 390 -12.95 12.95 14.00
N ARG A 391 -12.03 13.68 13.38
CA ARG A 391 -10.63 13.81 13.85
C ARG A 391 -10.03 12.46 14.27
N PRO A 392 -10.02 11.46 13.36
CA PRO A 392 -9.42 10.16 13.65
C PRO A 392 -7.91 10.30 13.88
N VAL A 393 -7.30 9.24 14.38
CA VAL A 393 -5.84 9.10 14.36
C VAL A 393 -5.40 9.10 12.90
N GLU A 394 -4.53 10.04 12.52
CA GLU A 394 -3.98 10.10 11.16
C GLU A 394 -3.20 8.81 10.86
N PRO A 395 -3.46 8.13 9.73
CA PRO A 395 -2.84 6.84 9.46
C PRO A 395 -1.38 7.00 9.04
N ASP A 396 -0.58 5.99 9.34
CA ASP A 396 0.74 5.82 8.74
C ASP A 396 0.59 5.80 7.21
N SER A 397 1.47 6.49 6.48
CA SER A 397 1.32 6.67 5.04
C SER A 397 2.61 6.42 4.28
N HIS A 398 2.47 5.87 3.07
CA HIS A 398 3.56 5.74 2.10
C HIS A 398 3.62 6.97 1.18
N GLU A 399 2.88 8.04 1.46
CA GLU A 399 2.90 9.31 0.71
C GLU A 399 2.68 9.19 -0.81
N GLN A 400 2.20 8.04 -1.30
CA GLN A 400 1.96 7.81 -2.73
C GLN A 400 0.53 8.17 -3.08
N VAL A 401 0.38 8.80 -4.24
CA VAL A 401 -0.88 9.15 -4.88
C VAL A 401 -1.32 8.03 -5.80
N TYR A 402 -2.60 7.67 -5.74
CA TYR A 402 -3.21 6.66 -6.59
C TYR A 402 -4.37 7.25 -7.38
N LEU A 403 -4.35 7.05 -8.70
CA LEU A 403 -5.42 7.53 -9.59
C LEU A 403 -6.71 6.70 -9.48
N ASN A 404 -6.63 5.47 -8.96
CA ASN A 404 -7.79 4.64 -8.67
C ASN A 404 -8.44 4.95 -7.32
N TRP A 405 -8.15 6.11 -6.72
CA TRP A 405 -8.78 6.59 -5.48
C TRP A 405 -9.87 7.64 -5.78
N GLY A 406 -10.93 7.66 -4.97
CA GLY A 406 -11.92 8.73 -5.01
C GLY A 406 -12.90 8.68 -3.82
N PRO A 407 -13.64 9.78 -3.55
CA PRO A 407 -14.66 9.84 -2.50
C PRO A 407 -15.89 9.00 -2.84
N ILE A 408 -16.71 8.74 -1.82
CA ILE A 408 -18.01 8.09 -1.97
C ILE A 408 -18.89 8.91 -2.92
N ALA A 409 -19.51 8.25 -3.90
CA ALA A 409 -20.43 8.90 -4.83
C ALA A 409 -21.67 9.42 -4.10
N LEU A 410 -22.08 10.64 -4.45
CA LEU A 410 -23.35 11.23 -4.03
C LEU A 410 -24.26 11.32 -5.26
N PRO A 411 -25.19 10.38 -5.49
CA PRO A 411 -26.00 10.32 -6.70
C PRO A 411 -26.83 11.58 -6.93
N ASP A 412 -27.34 12.19 -5.85
CA ASP A 412 -28.13 13.43 -5.89
C ASP A 412 -27.26 14.69 -5.93
N GLY A 413 -25.93 14.53 -6.02
CA GLY A 413 -24.95 15.60 -6.14
C GLY A 413 -25.09 16.63 -5.02
N THR A 414 -25.49 17.86 -5.36
CA THR A 414 -25.63 18.94 -4.37
C THR A 414 -26.88 18.85 -3.50
N TYR A 415 -27.84 18.01 -3.88
CA TYR A 415 -29.08 17.79 -3.13
C TYR A 415 -28.94 16.66 -2.11
N ASP A 416 -27.86 15.88 -2.18
CA ASP A 416 -27.54 14.86 -1.21
C ASP A 416 -27.27 15.51 0.17
N PRO A 417 -27.87 15.03 1.27
CA PRO A 417 -27.64 15.55 2.61
C PRO A 417 -26.16 15.55 3.03
N LEU A 418 -25.37 14.62 2.50
CA LEU A 418 -23.94 14.46 2.78
C LEU A 418 -23.05 15.38 1.92
N TYR A 419 -23.62 16.14 0.97
CA TYR A 419 -22.85 17.01 0.08
C TYR A 419 -22.05 18.05 0.84
N VAL A 420 -22.67 18.71 1.82
CA VAL A 420 -22.02 19.79 2.58
C VAL A 420 -20.79 19.25 3.31
N GLU A 421 -20.94 18.10 3.97
CA GLU A 421 -19.87 17.45 4.70
C GLU A 421 -18.75 16.97 3.77
N GLN A 422 -19.09 16.22 2.71
CA GLN A 422 -18.09 15.75 1.75
C GLN A 422 -17.35 16.93 1.09
N ARG A 423 -18.05 18.01 0.76
CA ARG A 423 -17.45 19.24 0.24
C ARG A 423 -16.44 19.83 1.24
N ASP A 424 -16.77 19.84 2.51
CA ASP A 424 -15.95 20.43 3.57
C ASP A 424 -14.73 19.58 3.90
N ILE A 425 -14.73 18.28 3.56
CA ILE A 425 -13.56 17.41 3.60
C ILE A 425 -12.73 17.53 2.31
N ILE A 426 -13.37 17.45 1.14
CA ILE A 426 -12.67 17.38 -0.16
C ILE A 426 -12.04 18.71 -0.56
N ASN A 427 -12.66 19.87 -0.25
CA ASN A 427 -12.03 21.16 -0.58
C ASN A 427 -10.64 21.34 0.09
N PRO A 428 -10.46 21.06 1.39
CA PRO A 428 -9.14 21.00 2.01
C PRO A 428 -8.19 19.99 1.37
N VAL A 429 -8.65 18.76 1.05
CA VAL A 429 -7.82 17.76 0.35
C VAL A 429 -7.32 18.31 -0.99
N VAL A 430 -8.20 18.91 -1.79
CA VAL A 430 -7.84 19.56 -3.08
C VAL A 430 -6.81 20.66 -2.87
N LYS A 431 -6.99 21.48 -1.83
CA LYS A 431 -6.08 22.58 -1.50
C LYS A 431 -4.69 22.05 -1.14
N ASP A 432 -4.61 21.00 -0.34
CA ASP A 432 -3.33 20.39 0.06
C ASP A 432 -2.63 19.73 -1.12
N LEU A 433 -3.36 18.96 -1.94
CA LEU A 433 -2.83 18.38 -3.19
C LEU A 433 -2.29 19.48 -4.12
N GLY A 434 -3.06 20.55 -4.33
CA GLY A 434 -2.65 21.69 -5.15
C GLY A 434 -1.42 22.40 -4.57
N ALA A 435 -1.36 22.61 -3.26
CA ALA A 435 -0.19 23.20 -2.62
C ALA A 435 1.07 22.35 -2.80
N THR A 436 0.95 21.01 -2.72
CA THR A 436 2.06 20.10 -3.00
C THR A 436 2.53 20.21 -4.45
N VAL A 437 1.63 20.20 -5.44
CA VAL A 437 1.98 20.44 -6.85
C VAL A 437 2.76 21.75 -7.03
N LEU A 438 2.27 22.83 -6.42
CA LEU A 438 2.90 24.14 -6.52
C LEU A 438 4.28 24.18 -5.87
N GLN A 439 4.47 23.49 -4.74
CA GLN A 439 5.76 23.40 -4.06
C GLN A 439 6.78 22.65 -4.92
N LEU A 440 6.42 21.47 -5.44
CA LEU A 440 7.30 20.66 -6.29
C LEU A 440 7.84 21.42 -7.49
N LEU A 441 7.00 22.26 -8.08
CA LEU A 441 7.34 23.06 -9.26
C LEU A 441 8.15 24.31 -8.92
N ARG A 442 7.99 24.88 -7.71
CA ARG A 442 8.83 25.98 -7.21
C ARG A 442 10.24 25.50 -6.86
N ASP A 443 10.36 24.31 -6.28
CA ASP A 443 11.62 23.77 -5.76
C ASP A 443 12.57 23.26 -6.86
N LYS A 444 12.23 23.43 -8.15
CA LYS A 444 13.06 23.13 -9.34
C LYS A 444 13.85 21.81 -9.24
N ARG A 445 13.11 20.71 -9.06
CA ARG A 445 13.61 19.32 -8.94
C ARG A 445 14.45 19.07 -7.69
N ILE A 446 13.76 18.75 -6.60
CA ILE A 446 14.31 17.86 -5.57
C ILE A 446 14.40 16.45 -6.20
N PRO A 447 15.45 15.64 -5.91
CA PRO A 447 15.48 14.25 -6.34
C PRO A 447 14.17 13.58 -5.93
N GLY A 448 13.44 13.03 -6.92
CA GLY A 448 12.14 12.43 -6.65
C GLY A 448 12.27 11.32 -5.61
N PHE A 449 11.45 11.37 -4.56
CA PHE A 449 11.39 10.29 -3.58
C PHE A 449 10.96 9.00 -4.27
N ARG A 450 11.69 7.92 -3.99
CA ARG A 450 11.38 6.56 -4.46
C ARG A 450 11.35 5.67 -3.22
N HIS A 451 10.28 4.91 -3.04
CA HIS A 451 10.19 3.81 -2.08
C HIS A 451 9.00 2.89 -2.37
N SER A 452 9.05 1.65 -1.86
CA SER A 452 7.91 0.72 -1.86
C SER A 452 6.78 1.20 -0.94
N ASN A 453 5.55 0.74 -1.12
CA ASN A 453 4.41 1.09 -0.25
C ASN A 453 4.35 0.34 1.09
N SER A 454 5.27 -0.60 1.28
CA SER A 454 5.43 -1.37 2.51
C SER A 454 6.85 -1.20 3.04
N ILE A 455 7.00 -1.11 4.36
CA ILE A 455 8.29 -1.20 5.04
C ILE A 455 8.56 -2.66 5.42
N THR A 456 9.82 -3.07 5.31
CA THR A 456 10.28 -4.36 5.80
C THR A 456 10.66 -4.23 7.26
N GLY A 457 10.11 -5.08 8.13
CA GLY A 457 10.42 -5.07 9.58
C GLY A 457 11.84 -5.47 9.95
N VAL A 458 12.76 -5.55 8.97
CA VAL A 458 14.19 -5.78 9.16
C VAL A 458 14.88 -4.51 9.69
N THR A 459 14.27 -3.33 9.54
CA THR A 459 14.83 -2.03 9.94
C THR A 459 13.85 -1.23 10.81
N GLN A 460 13.58 -1.71 12.03
CA GLN A 460 13.19 -0.80 13.12
C GLN A 460 14.40 -0.09 13.76
N SER A 461 15.63 -0.42 13.35
CA SER A 461 16.83 0.35 13.69
C SER A 461 17.17 1.30 12.54
N VAL A 462 16.91 2.59 12.76
CA VAL A 462 17.62 3.78 12.23
C VAL A 462 18.31 3.58 10.88
N ASP A 463 17.69 4.09 9.82
CA ASP A 463 18.34 4.89 8.76
C ASP A 463 17.33 5.09 7.61
N GLY A 464 16.87 6.32 7.46
CA GLY A 464 16.09 6.75 6.32
C GLY A 464 17.02 7.13 5.18
N TYR A 465 17.24 6.24 4.21
CA TYR A 465 17.72 6.59 2.88
C TYR A 465 17.16 5.62 1.83
N ASP A 466 16.60 6.24 0.78
CA ASP A 466 16.27 5.80 -0.57
C ASP A 466 16.07 4.30 -0.85
N TYR A 467 14.82 3.94 -1.17
CA TYR A 467 14.46 2.61 -1.63
C TYR A 467 13.99 2.65 -3.08
N ILE A 468 14.63 1.87 -3.93
CA ILE A 468 14.31 1.80 -5.35
C ILE A 468 12.91 1.20 -5.56
N ASN A 469 12.16 1.80 -6.48
CA ASN A 469 10.80 1.48 -6.87
C ASN A 469 10.64 0.01 -7.29
N SER A 470 9.85 -0.75 -6.53
CA SER A 470 9.44 -2.09 -6.93
C SER A 470 8.04 -2.16 -7.52
N GLU A 471 7.21 -1.12 -7.63
CA GLU A 471 5.83 -1.30 -8.15
C GLU A 471 5.68 -1.01 -9.65
N ARG A 472 6.32 0.05 -10.16
CA ARG A 472 6.38 0.27 -11.62
C ARG A 472 7.26 -0.79 -12.29
N GLU A 473 8.29 -1.25 -11.58
CA GLU A 473 9.12 -2.40 -11.97
C GLU A 473 8.54 -3.75 -11.55
N GLU A 474 7.68 -3.90 -10.53
CA GLU A 474 6.95 -5.18 -10.32
C GLU A 474 6.01 -5.41 -11.48
N ASN A 475 5.35 -4.36 -12.00
CA ASN A 475 4.57 -4.48 -13.23
C ASN A 475 5.48 -4.71 -14.44
N HIS A 476 6.65 -4.07 -14.55
CA HIS A 476 7.59 -4.29 -15.67
C HIS A 476 8.31 -5.67 -15.62
N ILE A 477 8.63 -6.18 -14.42
CA ILE A 477 9.19 -7.51 -14.16
C ILE A 477 8.10 -8.56 -14.35
N PHE A 478 6.85 -8.29 -13.97
CA PHE A 478 5.71 -9.17 -14.21
C PHE A 478 5.31 -9.20 -15.69
N GLU A 479 5.33 -8.06 -16.39
CA GLU A 479 5.17 -7.96 -17.85
C GLU A 479 6.31 -8.68 -18.58
N SER A 480 7.57 -8.53 -18.13
CA SER A 480 8.71 -9.28 -18.65
C SER A 480 8.61 -10.80 -18.41
N LEU A 481 8.01 -11.23 -17.29
CA LEU A 481 7.81 -12.64 -16.97
C LEU A 481 6.57 -13.25 -17.66
N THR A 482 5.61 -12.43 -18.08
CA THR A 482 4.42 -12.87 -18.84
C THR A 482 4.69 -12.86 -20.35
N SER A 483 5.57 -11.98 -20.85
CA SER A 483 6.06 -12.02 -22.23
C SER A 483 6.91 -13.25 -22.56
N GLU A 484 7.56 -13.88 -21.56
CA GLU A 484 8.25 -15.17 -21.73
C GLU A 484 7.28 -16.37 -21.74
N GLU A 485 6.06 -16.22 -21.24
CA GLU A 485 5.03 -17.28 -21.26
C GLU A 485 4.24 -17.31 -22.59
N GLU A 486 4.17 -16.19 -23.34
CA GLU A 486 3.53 -16.14 -24.67
C GLU A 486 4.42 -16.67 -25.80
N SER A 487 5.75 -16.71 -25.65
CA SER A 487 6.65 -17.25 -26.69
C SER A 487 6.75 -18.79 -26.72
N ASP A 488 6.29 -19.47 -25.67
CA ASP A 488 6.39 -20.93 -25.53
C ASP A 488 5.03 -21.66 -25.67
N SER A 489 3.98 -20.97 -26.15
CA SER A 489 2.68 -21.59 -26.40
C SER A 489 2.08 -21.32 -27.80
N GLU A 490 2.90 -21.12 -28.84
CA GLU A 490 2.44 -21.35 -30.21
C GLU A 490 2.69 -22.81 -30.62
N GLY A 491 1.73 -23.67 -30.28
CA GLY A 491 1.75 -25.07 -30.68
C GLY A 491 0.52 -25.84 -30.22
N GLY A 492 -0.66 -25.52 -30.75
CA GLY A 492 -1.89 -26.20 -30.33
C GLY A 492 -3.14 -25.89 -31.14
N VAL A 493 -3.08 -26.26 -32.42
CA VAL A 493 -4.17 -26.61 -33.36
C VAL A 493 -5.62 -26.29 -32.96
N ALA A 494 -6.24 -25.47 -33.81
CA ALA A 494 -7.67 -25.24 -33.93
C ALA A 494 -8.49 -26.53 -34.07
N LEU A 495 -9.59 -26.62 -33.30
CA LEU A 495 -10.93 -27.00 -33.75
C LEU A 495 -11.96 -26.54 -32.72
#